data_AF-A0A7W7RLP4-F1
#
_entry.id   AF-A0A7W7RLP4-F1
#
_cell.length_a   1.000
_cell.length_b   1.000
_cell.length_c   1.000
_cell.angle_alpha   90.00
_cell.angle_beta   90.00
_cell.angle_gamma   90.00
#
_symmetry.space_group_name_H-M   'P 1'
#
loop_
_entity.id
_entity.type
_entity.pdbx_description
1 polymer ?
#
loop_
_entity_poly.entity_id
_entity_poly.type
_entity_poly.pdbx_seq_one_letter_code
_entity_poly.pdbx_strand_id
1 'polypeptide(L)'
;MLTKLRSRGGPAILAGVVIVAMVATGAVGLFNAMFSEDTRQAPPERSQGQPPQQQDQAEAEPAPEIDALGDPPDQVSYEDVQENCESGECYRIVGLNGDGLNGEEAVETVYDHLLGQDWGQVDPSGGDPADVPASETILTDGTVMVQGNPQAHAEAPETDGFLILGHATAPGQ
;
A
#
# COMPACT_ATOMS: atom_id res chain seq x y z
N MET A 1 41.11 -42.37 -20.05
CA MET A 1 41.91 -41.55 -19.12
C MET A 1 41.87 -40.13 -19.62
N LEU A 2 41.24 -39.19 -18.90
CA LEU A 2 41.48 -37.74 -18.99
C LEU A 2 40.83 -37.09 -17.76
N THR A 3 41.55 -37.17 -16.65
CA THR A 3 41.31 -36.43 -15.41
C THR A 3 41.53 -34.95 -15.68
N LYS A 4 40.48 -34.12 -15.59
CA LYS A 4 40.63 -32.66 -15.58
C LYS A 4 40.72 -32.16 -14.13
N LEU A 5 41.76 -31.36 -13.92
CA LEU A 5 42.24 -30.84 -12.66
C LEU A 5 41.22 -29.95 -11.95
N ARG A 6 41.03 -30.26 -10.67
CA ARG A 6 40.35 -29.48 -9.65
C ARG A 6 41.21 -28.26 -9.27
N SER A 7 40.90 -27.07 -9.78
CA SER A 7 41.44 -25.81 -9.28
C SER A 7 40.62 -25.34 -8.08
N ARG A 8 41.14 -25.58 -6.87
CA ARG A 8 40.63 -25.05 -5.59
C ARG A 8 41.46 -23.80 -5.26
N GLY A 9 40.93 -22.60 -5.44
CA GLY A 9 41.66 -21.39 -5.02
C GLY A 9 41.05 -20.03 -5.34
N GLY A 10 40.01 -19.95 -6.18
CA GLY A 10 39.44 -18.67 -6.60
C GLY A 10 38.52 -17.92 -5.61
N PRO A 11 37.66 -18.57 -4.79
CA PRO A 11 36.55 -17.84 -4.17
C PRO A 11 36.90 -17.08 -2.88
N ALA A 12 38.05 -17.33 -2.24
CA ALA A 12 38.36 -16.76 -0.92
C ALA A 12 38.88 -15.32 -0.95
N ILE A 13 39.47 -14.87 -2.07
CA ILE A 13 40.09 -13.55 -2.17
C ILE A 13 39.03 -12.45 -2.30
N LEU A 14 37.89 -12.76 -2.93
CA LEU A 14 36.81 -11.81 -3.20
C LEU A 14 36.04 -11.41 -1.93
N ALA A 15 35.88 -12.34 -0.98
CA ALA A 15 35.20 -12.06 0.30
C ALA A 15 36.00 -11.13 1.22
N GLY A 16 37.34 -11.17 1.17
CA GLY A 16 38.19 -10.33 2.02
C GLY A 16 38.14 -8.84 1.66
N VAL A 17 37.99 -8.52 0.37
CA VAL A 17 38.00 -7.12 -0.11
C VAL A 17 36.72 -6.37 0.29
N VAL A 18 35.57 -7.05 0.35
CA VAL A 18 34.27 -6.44 0.69
C VAL A 18 34.21 -6.03 2.16
N ILE A 19 34.81 -6.82 3.07
CA ILE A 19 34.74 -6.55 4.50
C ILE A 19 35.57 -5.31 4.89
N VAL A 20 36.72 -5.09 4.26
CA VAL A 20 37.57 -3.91 4.56
C VAL A 20 36.91 -2.60 4.09
N ALA A 21 36.10 -2.64 3.03
CA ALA A 21 35.37 -1.47 2.55
C ALA A 21 34.22 -1.04 3.48
N MET A 22 33.64 -1.95 4.26
CA MET A 22 32.53 -1.65 5.17
C MET A 22 32.96 -1.05 6.52
N VAL A 23 34.23 -1.18 6.94
CA VAL A 23 34.68 -0.76 8.28
C VAL A 23 35.15 0.70 8.34
N ALA A 24 35.31 1.38 7.18
CA ALA A 24 35.90 2.73 7.14
C ALA A 24 34.88 3.90 7.26
N THR A 25 33.57 3.65 7.20
CA THR A 25 32.54 4.73 7.07
C THR A 25 31.83 5.08 8.39
N GLY A 26 32.42 4.78 9.54
CA GLY A 26 31.77 4.88 10.86
C GLY A 26 32.20 6.03 11.77
N ALA A 27 33.01 7.01 11.34
CA ALA A 27 33.73 7.89 12.28
C ALA A 27 33.70 9.41 11.97
N VAL A 28 32.57 9.99 11.55
CA VAL A 28 32.48 11.47 11.30
C VAL A 28 31.36 12.18 12.09
N GLY A 29 30.61 11.49 12.96
CA GLY A 29 29.40 12.06 13.57
C GLY A 29 29.52 12.73 14.94
N LEU A 30 30.66 12.66 15.65
CA LEU A 30 30.67 12.88 17.11
C LEU A 30 31.28 14.21 17.60
N PHE A 31 31.75 15.09 16.70
CA PHE A 31 32.44 16.33 17.11
C PHE A 31 31.64 17.64 16.93
N ASN A 32 30.43 17.59 16.37
CA ASN A 32 29.68 18.82 16.04
C ASN A 32 28.72 19.31 17.14
N ALA A 33 28.76 18.74 18.35
CA ALA A 33 27.78 19.02 19.41
C ALA A 33 28.29 19.94 20.54
N MET A 34 29.53 20.45 20.49
CA MET A 34 30.12 21.17 21.64
C MET A 34 30.47 22.64 21.41
N PHE A 35 30.28 23.19 20.21
CA PHE A 35 30.59 24.60 19.96
C PHE A 35 29.56 25.23 19.02
N SER A 36 28.63 25.99 19.61
CA SER A 36 28.44 27.42 19.34
C SER A 36 26.99 27.85 19.48
N GLU A 37 26.68 28.29 20.69
CA GLU A 37 25.69 29.34 20.94
C GLU A 37 26.18 30.69 20.37
N ASP A 38 25.20 31.50 19.98
CA ASP A 38 25.18 32.96 20.04
C ASP A 38 25.79 33.83 18.90
N THR A 39 24.85 34.59 18.30
CA THR A 39 24.88 35.96 17.76
C THR A 39 25.67 36.41 16.50
N ARG A 40 24.86 36.99 15.58
CA ARG A 40 25.06 38.23 14.76
C ARG A 40 26.14 38.23 13.67
N GLN A 41 25.72 38.25 12.39
CA GLN A 41 25.99 39.29 11.37
C GLN A 41 25.69 38.81 9.94
N ALA A 42 25.29 39.74 9.07
CA ALA A 42 24.84 39.56 7.69
C ALA A 42 26.02 39.37 6.68
N PRO A 43 25.76 39.11 5.37
CA PRO A 43 26.40 38.09 4.53
C PRO A 43 27.67 38.60 3.79
N PRO A 44 28.58 37.74 3.28
CA PRO A 44 28.33 37.07 2.00
C PRO A 44 28.92 35.64 1.87
N GLU A 45 28.44 34.93 0.84
CA GLU A 45 29.02 33.73 0.22
C GLU A 45 28.87 32.36 0.94
N ARG A 46 28.21 31.44 0.21
CA ARG A 46 28.31 29.97 0.31
C ARG A 46 28.16 29.35 1.71
N SER A 47 26.93 29.29 2.18
CA SER A 47 26.47 28.24 3.10
C SER A 47 25.42 27.42 2.34
N GLN A 48 25.63 26.13 2.06
CA GLN A 48 25.49 25.07 3.07
C GLN A 48 24.32 25.38 4.00
N GLY A 49 23.14 25.22 3.44
CA GLY A 49 21.85 25.49 4.05
C GLY A 49 20.75 24.96 3.14
N GLN A 50 20.98 23.82 2.50
CA GLN A 50 19.85 22.99 2.15
C GLN A 50 19.33 22.48 3.51
N PRO A 51 18.06 22.70 3.90
CA PRO A 51 17.46 21.77 4.85
C PRO A 51 17.76 20.36 4.33
N PRO A 52 17.99 19.35 5.18
CA PRO A 52 17.98 17.99 4.67
C PRO A 52 16.69 17.89 3.86
N GLN A 53 16.82 17.74 2.54
CA GLN A 53 15.73 17.25 1.73
C GLN A 53 15.35 15.99 2.49
N GLN A 54 14.16 16.02 3.10
CA GLN A 54 13.46 14.82 3.46
C GLN A 54 13.72 13.91 2.29
N GLN A 55 14.48 12.84 2.53
CA GLN A 55 14.52 11.75 1.58
C GLN A 55 13.05 11.49 1.35
N ASP A 56 12.59 11.72 0.11
CA ASP A 56 11.27 11.36 -0.35
C ASP A 56 11.14 9.85 -0.10
N GLN A 57 10.83 9.48 1.15
CA GLN A 57 10.01 8.33 1.44
C GLN A 57 8.77 8.69 0.66
N ALA A 58 8.62 8.12 -0.54
CA ALA A 58 7.43 8.29 -1.33
C ALA A 58 6.27 8.09 -0.36
N GLU A 59 5.60 9.20 -0.03
CA GLU A 59 4.48 9.17 0.90
C GLU A 59 3.49 8.21 0.23
N ALA A 60 3.04 7.20 0.96
CA ALA A 60 2.13 6.21 0.40
C ALA A 60 0.95 6.97 -0.21
N GLU A 61 0.61 6.66 -1.46
CA GLU A 61 -0.53 7.31 -2.10
C GLU A 61 -1.79 6.95 -1.28
N PRO A 62 -2.62 7.94 -0.91
CA PRO A 62 -3.81 7.69 -0.10
C PRO A 62 -4.74 6.70 -0.80
N ALA A 63 -5.53 5.98 -0.02
CA ALA A 63 -6.46 5.00 -0.58
C ALA A 63 -7.51 5.71 -1.46
N PRO A 64 -8.10 5.03 -2.45
CA PRO A 64 -9.24 5.58 -3.17
C PRO A 64 -10.32 6.08 -2.20
N GLU A 65 -10.85 7.28 -2.48
CA GLU A 65 -11.96 7.85 -1.73
C GLU A 65 -13.24 7.04 -1.97
N ILE A 66 -14.18 7.09 -1.02
CA ILE A 66 -15.47 6.38 -1.12
C ILE A 66 -16.26 6.76 -2.39
N ASP A 67 -16.12 8.01 -2.85
CA ASP A 67 -16.77 8.53 -4.06
C ASP A 67 -16.32 7.78 -5.34
N ALA A 68 -15.20 7.05 -5.30
CA ALA A 68 -14.76 6.22 -6.42
C ALA A 68 -15.69 5.03 -6.70
N LEU A 69 -16.55 4.65 -5.73
CA LEU A 69 -17.60 3.65 -5.93
C LEU A 69 -18.81 4.19 -6.70
N GLY A 70 -18.88 5.51 -6.90
CA GLY A 70 -20.07 6.17 -7.43
C GLY A 70 -21.20 6.26 -6.41
N ASP A 71 -22.41 6.53 -6.91
CA ASP A 71 -23.61 6.56 -6.08
C ASP A 71 -23.92 5.16 -5.52
N PRO A 72 -24.37 5.02 -4.27
CA PRO A 72 -24.78 3.73 -3.73
C PRO A 72 -26.12 3.25 -4.34
N PRO A 73 -26.38 1.93 -4.38
CA PRO A 73 -27.68 1.41 -4.79
C PRO A 73 -28.78 1.76 -3.78
N ASP A 74 -30.05 1.86 -4.22
CA ASP A 74 -31.18 2.38 -3.41
C ASP A 74 -31.36 1.79 -2.00
N GLN A 75 -30.91 0.54 -1.78
CA GLN A 75 -31.11 -0.22 -0.54
C GLN A 75 -29.88 -0.25 0.37
N VAL A 76 -28.75 0.31 -0.08
CA VAL A 76 -27.49 0.32 0.68
C VAL A 76 -27.00 1.75 0.78
N SER A 77 -26.38 2.10 1.90
CA SER A 77 -25.61 3.34 2.01
C SER A 77 -24.17 3.01 2.38
N TYR A 78 -23.24 3.81 1.86
CA TYR A 78 -21.83 3.69 2.15
C TYR A 78 -21.44 4.56 3.34
N GLU A 79 -20.60 4.03 4.21
CA GLU A 79 -20.02 4.74 5.33
C GLU A 79 -18.49 4.66 5.25
N ASP A 80 -17.82 5.80 5.30
CA ASP A 80 -16.35 5.85 5.34
C ASP A 80 -15.86 5.52 6.75
N VAL A 81 -15.36 4.30 6.96
CA VAL A 81 -15.01 3.81 8.30
C VAL A 81 -13.58 4.17 8.65
N GLN A 82 -12.64 3.80 7.78
CA GLN A 82 -11.21 3.94 8.08
C GLN A 82 -10.35 3.85 6.83
N GLU A 83 -9.26 4.62 6.80
CA GLU A 83 -8.11 4.37 5.92
C GLU A 83 -6.96 3.71 6.70
N ASN A 84 -6.31 2.73 6.08
CA ASN A 84 -5.15 2.04 6.62
C ASN A 84 -4.01 2.03 5.58
N CYS A 85 -2.84 2.55 5.98
CA CYS A 85 -1.65 2.57 5.15
C CYS A 85 -0.58 1.65 5.76
N GLU A 86 -0.22 0.59 5.05
CA GLU A 86 0.81 -0.36 5.45
C GLU A 86 1.79 -0.62 4.30
N SER A 87 3.09 -0.62 4.62
CA SER A 87 4.14 -0.98 3.64
C SER A 87 4.18 -0.17 2.34
N GLY A 88 3.65 1.06 2.34
CA GLY A 88 3.63 1.93 1.16
C GLY A 88 2.35 1.82 0.31
N GLU A 89 1.38 1.02 0.75
CA GLU A 89 0.06 0.88 0.13
C GLU A 89 -1.01 1.30 1.12
N CYS A 90 -2.03 2.04 0.65
CA CYS A 90 -3.18 2.43 1.45
C CYS A 90 -4.43 1.74 0.93
N TYR A 91 -5.28 1.26 1.85
CA TYR A 91 -6.61 0.75 1.57
C TYR A 91 -7.64 1.41 2.48
N ARG A 92 -8.88 1.49 2.01
CA ARG A 92 -10.01 2.09 2.73
C ARG A 92 -11.07 1.05 3.04
N ILE A 93 -11.55 1.07 4.27
CA ILE A 93 -12.68 0.27 4.73
C ILE A 93 -13.94 1.12 4.59
N VAL A 94 -14.89 0.61 3.82
CA VAL A 94 -16.20 1.24 3.61
C VAL A 94 -17.27 0.33 4.19
N GLY A 95 -17.98 0.81 5.20
CA GLY A 95 -19.11 0.12 5.81
C GLY A 95 -20.33 0.12 4.89
N LEU A 96 -21.08 -0.97 4.90
CA LEU A 96 -22.34 -1.13 4.18
C LEU A 96 -23.48 -1.18 5.19
N ASN A 97 -24.43 -0.24 5.06
CA ASN A 97 -25.67 -0.24 5.83
C ASN A 97 -26.83 -0.53 4.89
N GLY A 98 -27.43 -1.71 5.01
CA GLY A 98 -28.53 -2.19 4.19
C GLY A 98 -29.89 -1.98 4.84
N ASP A 99 -30.87 -1.46 4.09
CA ASP A 99 -32.25 -1.34 4.58
C ASP A 99 -32.95 -2.71 4.59
N GLY A 100 -32.80 -3.44 5.70
CA GLY A 100 -33.38 -4.77 5.89
C GLY A 100 -32.63 -5.88 5.17
N LEU A 101 -31.41 -5.63 4.71
CA LEU A 101 -30.51 -6.61 4.11
C LEU A 101 -29.56 -7.15 5.18
N ASN A 102 -29.18 -8.43 5.07
CA ASN A 102 -28.02 -8.93 5.80
C ASN A 102 -26.70 -8.61 5.07
N GLY A 103 -25.56 -8.92 5.67
CA GLY A 103 -24.25 -8.60 5.11
C GLY A 103 -23.97 -9.24 3.75
N GLU A 104 -24.37 -10.49 3.54
CA GLU A 104 -24.26 -11.15 2.22
C GLU A 104 -25.11 -10.43 1.17
N GLU A 105 -26.37 -10.13 1.49
CA GLU A 105 -27.28 -9.42 0.60
C GLU A 105 -26.82 -7.99 0.29
N ALA A 106 -26.27 -7.27 1.29
CA ALA A 106 -25.74 -5.93 1.11
C ALA A 106 -24.51 -5.92 0.20
N VAL A 107 -23.56 -6.84 0.40
CA VAL A 107 -22.38 -6.98 -0.47
C VAL A 107 -22.79 -7.37 -1.90
N GLU A 108 -23.68 -8.35 -2.06
CA GLU A 108 -24.18 -8.78 -3.37
C GLU A 108 -24.91 -7.64 -4.10
N THR A 109 -25.74 -6.88 -3.39
CA THR A 109 -26.44 -5.71 -3.95
C THR A 109 -25.47 -4.65 -4.48
N VAL A 110 -24.38 -4.38 -3.76
CA VAL A 110 -23.34 -3.45 -4.22
C VAL A 110 -22.55 -4.03 -5.39
N TYR A 111 -22.21 -5.31 -5.35
CA TYR A 111 -21.49 -5.97 -6.44
C TYR A 111 -22.29 -5.94 -7.74
N ASP A 112 -23.56 -6.33 -7.71
CA ASP A 112 -24.45 -6.27 -8.86
C ASP A 112 -24.59 -4.85 -9.41
N HIS A 113 -24.63 -3.86 -8.52
CA HIS A 113 -24.67 -2.46 -8.89
C HIS A 113 -23.40 -2.02 -9.64
N LEU A 114 -22.21 -2.34 -9.11
CA LEU A 114 -20.93 -1.99 -9.73
C LEU A 114 -20.69 -2.74 -11.05
N LEU A 115 -21.08 -4.02 -11.13
CA LEU A 115 -21.06 -4.79 -12.38
C LEU A 115 -21.96 -4.16 -13.45
N GLY A 116 -23.11 -3.60 -13.03
CA GLY A 116 -23.98 -2.80 -13.90
C GLY A 116 -23.36 -1.47 -14.38
N GLN A 117 -22.28 -1.02 -13.74
CA GLN A 117 -21.48 0.17 -14.09
C GLN A 117 -20.17 -0.18 -14.80
N ASP A 118 -20.12 -1.32 -15.50
CA ASP A 118 -18.95 -1.79 -16.26
C ASP A 118 -17.71 -2.13 -15.42
N TRP A 119 -17.85 -2.38 -14.11
CA TRP A 119 -16.78 -2.98 -13.33
C TRP A 119 -16.54 -4.43 -13.78
N GLY A 120 -15.28 -4.84 -13.84
CA GLY A 120 -14.88 -6.22 -14.11
C GLY A 120 -14.78 -7.05 -12.83
N GLN A 121 -14.97 -8.36 -12.96
CA GLN A 121 -14.80 -9.33 -11.87
C GLN A 121 -13.52 -10.12 -12.07
N VAL A 122 -12.78 -10.35 -10.99
CA VAL A 122 -11.52 -11.10 -10.97
C VAL A 122 -11.59 -12.19 -9.90
N ASP A 123 -11.30 -13.44 -10.29
CA ASP A 123 -11.02 -14.51 -9.34
C ASP A 123 -9.53 -14.48 -8.96
N PRO A 124 -9.18 -14.21 -7.70
CA PRO A 124 -7.79 -14.20 -7.25
C PRO A 124 -7.09 -15.57 -7.40
N SER A 125 -7.84 -16.67 -7.54
CA SER A 125 -7.31 -18.01 -7.79
C SER A 125 -6.98 -18.28 -9.27
N GLY A 126 -7.39 -17.38 -10.18
CA GLY A 126 -7.15 -17.48 -11.62
C GLY A 126 -8.12 -18.37 -12.40
N GLY A 127 -9.26 -18.74 -11.80
CA GLY A 127 -10.37 -19.41 -12.47
C GLY A 127 -11.27 -18.45 -13.25
N ASP A 128 -12.41 -18.96 -13.71
CA ASP A 128 -13.46 -18.13 -14.32
C ASP A 128 -14.22 -17.40 -13.18
N PRO A 129 -14.22 -16.06 -13.15
CA PRO A 129 -14.89 -15.30 -12.09
C PRO A 129 -16.41 -15.59 -11.99
N ALA A 130 -17.05 -15.99 -13.10
CA ALA A 130 -18.48 -16.26 -13.12
C ALA A 130 -18.90 -17.51 -12.32
N ASP A 131 -17.95 -18.39 -12.00
CA ASP A 131 -18.18 -19.62 -11.23
C ASP A 131 -17.94 -19.45 -9.71
N VAL A 132 -17.57 -18.24 -9.27
CA VAL A 132 -17.15 -17.94 -7.89
C VAL A 132 -18.15 -16.99 -7.22
N PRO A 133 -18.54 -17.21 -5.94
CA PRO A 133 -19.40 -16.28 -5.21
C PRO A 133 -18.83 -14.85 -5.20
N ALA A 134 -19.69 -13.84 -5.27
CA ALA A 134 -19.28 -12.43 -5.28
C ALA A 134 -18.31 -12.08 -4.13
N SER A 135 -18.60 -12.53 -2.91
CA SER A 135 -17.77 -12.33 -1.72
C SER A 135 -16.37 -12.98 -1.79
N GLU A 136 -16.14 -13.91 -2.71
CA GLU A 136 -14.84 -14.56 -2.95
C GLU A 136 -14.09 -13.95 -4.16
N THR A 137 -14.68 -12.95 -4.82
CA THR A 137 -14.09 -12.25 -5.97
C THR A 137 -13.75 -10.79 -5.67
N ILE A 138 -12.89 -10.21 -6.50
CA ILE A 138 -12.54 -8.79 -6.48
C ILE A 138 -13.21 -8.12 -7.67
N LEU A 139 -13.85 -6.97 -7.44
CA LEU A 139 -14.31 -6.11 -8.54
C LEU A 139 -13.26 -5.04 -8.84
N THR A 140 -13.15 -4.64 -10.11
CA THR A 140 -12.25 -3.55 -10.50
C THR A 140 -12.76 -2.79 -11.73
N ASP A 141 -12.59 -1.48 -11.75
CA ASP A 141 -12.77 -0.63 -12.94
C ASP A 141 -11.44 -0.39 -13.70
N GLY A 142 -10.37 -1.07 -13.28
CA GLY A 142 -9.01 -0.91 -13.78
C GLY A 142 -8.16 0.13 -13.04
N THR A 143 -8.76 0.97 -12.20
CA THR A 143 -8.06 1.96 -11.35
C THR A 143 -8.23 1.63 -9.87
N VAL A 144 -9.43 1.20 -9.47
CA VAL A 144 -9.81 0.81 -8.11
C VAL A 144 -10.13 -0.67 -8.09
N MET A 145 -9.78 -1.34 -7.00
CA MET A 145 -10.21 -2.69 -6.66
C MET A 145 -11.08 -2.65 -5.41
N VAL A 146 -12.10 -3.50 -5.38
CA VAL A 146 -13.05 -3.65 -4.28
C VAL A 146 -13.16 -5.12 -3.91
N GLN A 147 -13.03 -5.41 -2.62
CA GLN A 147 -13.34 -6.72 -2.05
C GLN A 147 -14.38 -6.57 -0.94
N GLY A 148 -15.50 -7.28 -1.06
CA GLY A 148 -16.56 -7.30 -0.07
C GLY A 148 -16.36 -8.36 1.01
N ASN A 149 -16.81 -8.05 2.22
CA ASN A 149 -16.90 -8.97 3.34
C ASN A 149 -18.29 -8.84 4.00
N PRO A 150 -19.07 -9.93 4.10
CA PRO A 150 -20.42 -9.89 4.68
C PRO A 150 -20.44 -9.80 6.20
N GLN A 151 -19.28 -9.73 6.87
CA GLN A 151 -19.19 -9.52 8.30
C GLN A 151 -18.99 -8.04 8.59
N ALA A 152 -19.60 -7.53 9.66
CA ALA A 152 -19.33 -6.18 10.15
C ALA A 152 -17.84 -5.98 10.46
N HIS A 153 -17.31 -4.80 10.15
CA HIS A 153 -15.94 -4.45 10.55
C HIS A 153 -15.89 -4.15 12.06
N ALA A 154 -14.78 -4.49 12.73
CA ALA A 154 -14.66 -4.30 14.19
C ALA A 154 -14.85 -2.83 14.61
N GLU A 155 -14.44 -1.91 13.73
CA GLU A 155 -14.46 -0.47 13.98
C GLU A 155 -15.80 0.18 13.60
N ALA A 156 -16.70 -0.56 12.96
CA ALA A 156 -18.07 -0.16 12.61
C ALA A 156 -19.04 -1.34 12.80
N PRO A 157 -19.23 -1.82 14.06
CA PRO A 157 -19.97 -3.05 14.36
C PRO A 157 -21.48 -2.97 14.05
N GLU A 158 -22.01 -1.78 13.78
CA GLU A 158 -23.39 -1.51 13.36
C GLU A 158 -23.65 -1.73 11.88
N THR A 159 -22.60 -1.85 11.07
CA THR A 159 -22.72 -2.11 9.62
C THR A 159 -23.11 -3.55 9.35
N ASP A 160 -23.81 -3.81 8.25
CA ASP A 160 -24.21 -5.15 7.85
C ASP A 160 -23.05 -5.92 7.18
N GLY A 161 -22.13 -5.20 6.55
CA GLY A 161 -20.89 -5.72 5.96
C GLY A 161 -19.92 -4.59 5.66
N PHE A 162 -18.80 -4.89 5.00
CA PHE A 162 -17.86 -3.85 4.54
C PHE A 162 -17.21 -4.18 3.20
N LEU A 163 -16.65 -3.16 2.57
CA LEU A 163 -15.79 -3.24 1.39
C LEU A 163 -14.38 -2.79 1.76
N ILE A 164 -13.39 -3.42 1.12
CA ILE A 164 -12.00 -2.98 1.12
C ILE A 164 -11.72 -2.36 -0.25
N LEU A 165 -11.41 -1.07 -0.29
CA LEU A 165 -11.06 -0.31 -1.48
C LEU A 165 -9.55 -0.13 -1.53
N GLY A 166 -8.94 -0.43 -2.66
CA GLY A 166 -7.52 -0.19 -2.91
C GLY A 166 -7.25 0.19 -4.35
N HIS A 167 -6.08 0.72 -4.64
CA HIS A 167 -5.67 0.98 -6.02
C HIS A 167 -5.42 -0.35 -6.75
N ALA A 168 -5.89 -0.45 -7.99
CA ALA A 168 -5.68 -1.62 -8.86
C ALA A 168 -4.21 -1.78 -9.30
N THR A 169 -3.47 -0.67 -9.30
CA THR A 169 -2.04 -0.62 -9.62
C THR A 169 -1.29 0.02 -8.47
N ALA A 170 -0.09 -0.50 -8.18
CA ALA A 170 0.78 0.11 -7.19
C ALA A 170 1.09 1.59 -7.55
N PRO A 171 1.05 2.52 -6.58
CA PRO A 171 1.37 3.93 -6.79
C PRO A 171 2.73 4.11 -7.48
N GLY A 172 2.77 4.91 -8.56
CA GLY A 172 4.01 5.31 -9.22
C GLY A 172 4.58 4.36 -10.29
N GLN A 173 3.75 3.49 -10.91
CA GLN A 173 4.12 2.70 -12.09
C GLN A 173 3.58 3.25 -13.41
#